data_AF-A0AA88WLG4-F1
#
_entry.id   AF-A0AA88WLG4-F1
#
_cell.length_a   1.000
_cell.length_b   1.000
_cell.length_c   1.000
_cell.angle_alpha   90.00
_cell.angle_beta   90.00
_cell.angle_gamma   90.00
#
_symmetry.space_group_name_H-M   'P 1'
#
loop_
_entity.id
_entity.type
_entity.pdbx_description
1 polymer ?
#
loop_
_entity_poly.entity_id
_entity_poly.type
_entity_poly.pdbx_seq_one_letter_code
_entity_poly.pdbx_strand_id
1 'polypeptide(L)' 'MKYVQANGEGSWRSLTKNAGLLRCWKSCRLRWINYLKPDMKRGNFTEEEEKPLLTCIHPWEI' A
#
# COMPACT_ATOMS: atom_id res chain seq x y z
N MET A 1 -3.51 -7.72 11.22
CA MET A 1 -4.30 -7.85 9.99
C MET A 1 -5.80 -7.85 10.24
N LYS A 2 -6.27 -8.63 11.22
CA LYS A 2 -7.68 -8.67 11.63
C LYS A 2 -8.29 -7.29 11.91
N TYR A 3 -7.54 -6.37 12.52
CA TYR A 3 -8.04 -5.03 12.83
C TYR A 3 -8.47 -4.22 11.58
N VAL A 4 -7.63 -4.14 10.54
CA VAL A 4 -7.95 -3.37 9.32
C VAL A 4 -9.12 -4.00 8.58
N GLN A 5 -9.18 -5.33 8.53
CA GLN A 5 -10.30 -6.05 7.91
C GLN A 5 -11.63 -5.80 8.64
N ALA A 6 -11.59 -5.68 9.97
CA ALA A 6 -12.79 -5.46 10.78
C ALA A 6 -13.21 -3.98 10.91
N ASN A 7 -12.28 -3.03 10.80
CA ASN A 7 -12.52 -1.60 11.08
C ASN A 7 -12.34 -0.69 9.85
N GLY A 8 -12.00 -1.26 8.70
CA GLY A 8 -11.67 -0.50 7.48
C GLY A 8 -10.28 0.13 7.49
N GLU A 9 -9.89 0.63 6.32
CA GLU A 9 -8.66 1.43 6.14
C GLU A 9 -8.92 2.93 6.37
N GLY A 10 -7.89 3.67 6.80
CA GLY A 10 -7.95 5.15 6.87
C GLY A 10 -7.45 5.75 8.19
N SER A 11 -7.84 5.18 9.33
CA SER A 11 -7.51 5.72 10.66
C SER A 11 -6.15 5.24 11.20
N TRP A 12 -5.10 5.29 10.39
CA TRP A 12 -3.78 4.71 10.73
C TRP A 12 -3.20 5.24 12.04
N ARG A 13 -3.39 6.54 12.33
CA ARG A 13 -2.90 7.19 13.56
C ARG A 13 -3.48 6.58 14.84
N SER A 14 -4.77 6.29 14.85
CA SER A 14 -5.43 5.65 16.00
C SER A 14 -5.31 4.13 15.96
N LEU A 15 -5.18 3.55 14.76
CA LEU A 15 -5.08 2.11 14.55
C LEU A 15 -3.98 1.47 15.40
N THR A 16 -2.79 2.07 15.48
CA THR A 16 -1.69 1.45 16.25
C THR A 16 -2.02 1.31 17.72
N LYS A 17 -2.67 2.33 18.29
CA LYS A 17 -3.15 2.31 19.67
C LYS A 17 -4.29 1.29 19.84
N ASN A 18 -5.29 1.34 18.97
CA ASN A 18 -6.49 0.52 19.07
C ASN A 18 -6.23 -0.98 18.80
N ALA A 19 -5.26 -1.28 17.94
CA ALA A 19 -4.85 -2.64 17.64
C ALA A 19 -3.80 -3.19 18.62
N GLY A 20 -3.39 -2.43 19.64
CA GLY A 20 -2.37 -2.82 20.61
C GLY A 20 -0.98 -3.05 20.00
N LEU A 21 -0.65 -2.36 18.90
CA LEU A 21 0.61 -2.55 18.18
C LEU A 21 1.68 -1.62 18.73
N LEU A 22 2.83 -2.20 19.11
CA LEU A 22 4.05 -1.46 19.49
C LEU A 22 4.83 -0.98 18.24
N ARG A 23 4.14 -0.34 17.31
CA ARG A 23 4.69 0.17 16.05
C ARG A 23 4.11 1.54 15.73
N CYS A 24 4.83 2.35 14.94
CA CYS A 24 4.31 3.64 14.51
C CYS A 24 3.30 3.49 13.36
N TRP A 25 2.34 4.41 13.30
CA TRP A 25 1.27 4.37 12.30
C TRP A 25 1.79 4.45 10.86
N LYS A 26 2.93 5.13 10.64
CA LYS A 26 3.60 5.20 9.33
C LYS A 26 4.03 3.81 8.86
N SER A 27 4.70 3.05 9.73
CA SER A 27 5.09 1.65 9.44
C SER A 27 3.85 0.76 9.28
N CYS A 28 2.84 0.98 10.13
CA CYS A 28 1.45 0.51 10.00
C CYS A 28 0.94 0.53 8.56
N ARG A 29 0.82 1.75 8.07
CA ARG A 29 0.31 2.10 6.76
C ARG A 29 1.18 1.54 5.65
N LEU A 30 2.50 1.70 5.74
CA LEU A 30 3.43 1.23 4.71
C LEU A 30 3.35 -0.29 4.54
N ARG A 31 3.31 -1.03 5.66
CA ARG A 31 3.14 -2.49 5.64
C ARG A 31 1.80 -2.88 5.01
N TRP A 32 0.72 -2.14 5.30
CA TRP A 32 -0.59 -2.38 4.68
C TRP A 32 -0.52 -2.25 3.16
N ILE A 33 -0.13 -1.07 2.67
CA ILE A 33 -0.16 -0.75 1.24
C ILE A 33 0.81 -1.61 0.41
N ASN A 34 1.95 -2.01 0.98
CA ASN A 34 3.02 -2.70 0.23
C ASN A 34 2.97 -4.23 0.28
N TYR A 35 2.19 -4.84 1.19
CA TYR A 35 2.25 -6.30 1.37
C TYR A 35 0.90 -6.94 1.67
N LEU A 36 0.01 -6.20 2.28
CA LEU A 36 -1.09 -6.74 3.07
C LEU A 36 -2.46 -6.38 2.48
N LYS A 37 -2.54 -5.31 1.67
CA LYS A 37 -3.75 -4.93 0.93
C LYS A 37 -4.08 -6.03 -0.10
N PRO A 38 -5.31 -6.59 -0.10
CA PRO A 38 -5.68 -7.70 -0.98
C PRO A 38 -5.55 -7.39 -2.46
N ASP A 39 -5.88 -6.16 -2.86
CA ASP A 39 -5.92 -5.74 -4.27
C ASP A 39 -4.54 -5.42 -4.85
N MET A 40 -3.47 -5.62 -4.07
CA MET A 40 -2.13 -5.33 -4.51
C MET A 40 -1.61 -6.47 -5.40
N LYS A 41 -1.39 -6.18 -6.69
CA LYS A 41 -0.77 -7.11 -7.63
C LYS A 41 0.64 -7.48 -7.18
N ARG A 42 0.98 -8.78 -7.28
CA ARG A 42 2.29 -9.34 -6.92
C ARG A 42 2.90 -9.99 -8.16
N GLY A 43 4.16 -9.69 -8.43
CA GLY A 43 4.86 -10.15 -9.62
C GLY A 43 5.47 -8.99 -10.38
N ASN A 44 6.02 -9.27 -11.56
CA ASN A 44 6.55 -8.25 -12.45
C ASN A 44 5.40 -7.45 -13.07
N PHE A 45 5.69 -6.22 -13.49
CA PHE A 45 4.76 -5.45 -14.32
C PHE A 45 4.59 -6.15 -15.68
N THR A 46 3.38 -6.05 -16.20
CA THR A 46 3.09 -6.42 -17.59
C THR A 46 3.56 -5.31 -18.53
N GLU A 47 3.81 -5.61 -19.81
CA GLU A 47 4.22 -4.60 -20.80
C GLU A 47 3.18 -3.47 -20.92
N GLU A 48 1.89 -3.83 -20.78
CA GLU A 48 0.77 -2.88 -20.80
C GLU A 48 0.76 -1.94 -19.58
N GLU A 49 1.29 -2.39 -18.44
CA GLU A 49 1.46 -1.56 -17.23
C GLU A 49 2.75 -0.74 -17.29
N GLU A 50 3.82 -1.29 -17.86
CA GLU A 50 5.12 -0.65 -17.92
C GLU A 50 5.12 0.60 -18.82
N LYS A 51 4.49 0.52 -20.00
CA LYS A 51 4.43 1.65 -20.95
C LYS A 51 3.87 2.94 -20.34
N PRO A 52 2.68 2.97 -19.70
CA PRO A 52 2.18 4.18 -19.07
C PRO A 52 3.02 4.62 -17.86
N LEU A 53 3.60 3.68 -17.10
CA LEU A 53 4.52 4.02 -16.00
C LEU A 53 5.76 4.74 -16.51
N LEU A 54 6.37 4.25 -17.60
CA LEU A 54 7.50 4.89 -18.26
C LEU A 54 7.12 6.27 -18.78
N THR A 55 5.93 6.45 -19.38
CA THR A 55 5.44 7.77 -19.78
C THR A 55 5.30 8.73 -18.59
N CYS A 56 4.84 8.25 -17.43
CA CYS A 56 4.67 9.11 -16.25
C CYS A 56 6.00 9.50 -15.59
N ILE A 57 6.99 8.61 -15.59
CA ILE A 57 8.29 8.83 -14.94
C ILE A 57 9.25 9.59 -15.88
N HIS A 58 9.19 9.27 -17.18
CA HIS A 58 10.01 9.83 -18.24
C HIS A 58 9.14 10.39 -19.39
N PRO A 59 8.37 11.46 -19.15
CA PRO A 59 7.41 11.99 -20.13
C PRO A 59 8.02 12.56 -21.42
N TRP A 60 9.35 12.71 -21.47
CA TRP A 60 10.07 13.32 -22.59
C TRP A 60 10.88 12.32 -23.44
N GLU A 61 10.91 11.05 -23.03
CA GLU A 61 11.70 10.00 -23.71
C GLU A 61 10.85 9.08 -24.60
N ILE A 62 9.60 9.47 -24.89
CA ILE A 62 8.65 8.77 -25.76
C ILE A 62 8.16 9.71 -26.86
#